data_AF-A0A1T1J7T2-F1
#
_entry.id   AF-A0A1T1J7T2-F1
#
_cell.length_a   1.000
_cell.length_b   1.000
_cell.length_c   1.000
_cell.angle_alpha   90.00
_cell.angle_beta   90.00
_cell.angle_gamma   90.00
#
_symmetry.space_group_name_H-M   'P 1'
#
loop_
_entity.id
_entity.type
_entity.pdbx_description
1 polymer ?
#
loop_
_entity_poly.entity_id
_entity_poly.type
_entity_poly.pdbx_seq_one_letter_code
_entity_poly.pdbx_strand_id
1 'polypeptide(L)'
;MNDVRDGLLLLEMDENSLENHTYSLEDVRNVVIYALSESVSNYWPELALNWLQKRPEYIDSDVLYWIEDLIKDKNKYSQKVRHQAIKIRKDFLEIATLKRI
;
A
#
# COMPACT_ATOMS: atom_id res chain seq x y z
N MET A 1 -10.73 17.02 7.88
CA MET A 1 -9.77 15.92 7.99
C MET A 1 -10.61 14.70 8.31
N ASN A 2 -10.89 13.85 7.32
CA ASN A 2 -11.52 12.56 7.58
C ASN A 2 -10.53 11.74 8.43
N ASP A 3 -11.03 10.99 9.40
CA ASP A 3 -10.16 10.11 10.20
C ASP A 3 -9.46 9.14 9.23
N VAL A 4 -8.13 9.04 9.29
CA VAL A 4 -7.36 8.13 8.43
C VAL A 4 -7.84 6.68 8.64
N ARG A 5 -8.41 6.39 9.81
CA ARG A 5 -9.08 5.12 10.12
C ARG A 5 -10.36 4.90 9.31
N ASP A 6 -11.15 5.95 9.05
CA ASP A 6 -12.31 5.86 8.16
C ASP A 6 -11.86 5.62 6.71
N GLY A 7 -10.70 6.17 6.35
CA GLY A 7 -10.06 5.94 5.07
C GLY A 7 -9.61 4.49 4.83
N LEU A 8 -9.41 3.68 5.87
CA LEU A 8 -9.03 2.26 5.70
C LEU A 8 -10.11 1.42 5.02
N LEU A 9 -11.39 1.82 5.12
CA LEU A 9 -12.49 1.19 4.38
C LEU A 9 -12.25 1.21 2.87
N LEU A 10 -11.50 2.21 2.35
CA LEU A 10 -11.10 2.26 0.95
C LEU A 10 -10.33 1.03 0.50
N LEU A 11 -9.54 0.42 1.37
CA LEU A 11 -8.75 -0.78 1.04
C LEU A 11 -9.63 -2.03 0.91
N GLU A 12 -10.84 -2.00 1.47
CA GLU A 12 -11.82 -3.09 1.41
C GLU A 12 -12.84 -2.89 0.29
N MET A 13 -13.01 -1.66 -0.18
CA MET A 13 -13.95 -1.32 -1.24
C MET A 13 -13.56 -1.98 -2.57
N ASP A 14 -14.58 -2.49 -3.26
CA ASP A 14 -14.41 -2.96 -4.64
C ASP A 14 -14.12 -1.81 -5.61
N GLU A 15 -13.57 -2.15 -6.78
CA GLU A 15 -13.13 -1.18 -7.79
C GLU A 15 -14.27 -0.25 -8.26
N ASN A 16 -15.52 -0.73 -8.28
CA ASN A 16 -16.69 0.04 -8.72
C ASN A 16 -17.15 1.04 -7.65
N SER A 17 -16.95 0.71 -6.37
CA SER A 17 -17.30 1.56 -5.24
C SER A 17 -16.33 2.74 -5.09
N LEU A 18 -15.08 2.56 -5.55
CA LEU A 18 -14.04 3.58 -5.53
C LEU A 18 -14.31 4.74 -6.51
N GLU A 19 -14.88 4.46 -7.69
CA GLU A 19 -15.22 5.49 -8.69
C GLU A 19 -16.27 6.50 -8.20
N ASN A 20 -17.10 6.08 -7.25
CA ASN A 20 -18.14 6.92 -6.64
C ASN A 20 -17.61 7.78 -5.49
N HIS A 21 -16.37 7.57 -5.05
CA HIS A 21 -15.77 8.31 -3.95
C HIS A 21 -14.67 9.26 -4.45
N THR A 22 -14.79 10.53 -4.05
CA THR A 22 -13.83 11.60 -4.38
C THR A 22 -12.67 11.61 -3.40
N TYR A 23 -11.93 10.51 -3.27
CA TYR A 23 -10.66 10.54 -2.55
C TYR A 23 -9.60 11.19 -3.43
N SER A 24 -8.88 12.18 -2.87
CA SER A 24 -7.71 12.71 -3.56
C SER A 24 -6.58 11.68 -3.57
N LEU A 25 -5.63 11.83 -4.49
CA LEU A 25 -4.44 10.99 -4.53
C LEU A 25 -3.65 11.06 -3.21
N GLU A 26 -3.63 12.25 -2.59
CA GLU A 26 -2.99 12.48 -1.29
C GLU A 26 -3.70 11.71 -0.16
N ASP A 27 -5.03 11.71 -0.14
CA ASP A 27 -5.81 10.98 0.87
C ASP A 27 -5.58 9.47 0.77
N VAL A 28 -5.63 8.92 -0.45
CA VAL A 28 -5.36 7.50 -0.70
C VAL A 28 -3.96 7.13 -0.24
N ARG A 29 -2.98 7.98 -0.54
CA ARG A 29 -1.60 7.76 -0.11
C ARG A 29 -1.47 7.72 1.41
N ASN A 30 -2.10 8.67 2.10
CA ASN A 30 -2.07 8.74 3.57
C ASN A 30 -2.69 7.48 4.19
N VAL A 31 -3.78 6.95 3.62
CA VAL A 31 -4.40 5.69 4.04
C VAL A 31 -3.46 4.51 3.85
N VAL A 32 -2.84 4.40 2.67
CA VAL A 32 -1.89 3.33 2.36
C VAL A 32 -0.70 3.36 3.31
N ILE A 33 -0.10 4.53 3.53
CA ILE A 33 1.01 4.71 4.45
C ILE A 33 0.60 4.27 5.85
N TYR A 34 -0.55 4.74 6.34
CA TYR A 34 -1.05 4.38 7.67
C TYR A 34 -1.27 2.87 7.83
N ALA A 35 -1.81 2.21 6.80
CA ALA A 35 -2.00 0.76 6.79
C ALA A 35 -0.68 -0.02 6.82
N LEU A 36 0.38 0.51 6.20
CA LEU A 36 1.71 -0.10 6.17
C LEU A 36 2.51 0.17 7.47
N SER A 37 2.46 1.38 8.01
CA SER A 37 3.32 1.85 9.11
C SER A 37 2.73 1.62 10.50
N GLU A 38 1.50 2.09 10.72
CA GLU A 38 0.87 2.17 12.05
C GLU A 38 0.04 0.93 12.39
N SER A 39 -0.02 -0.06 11.50
CA SER A 39 -0.82 -1.25 11.75
C SER A 39 -0.26 -2.11 12.89
N VAL A 40 -1.14 -2.45 13.83
CA VAL A 40 -0.89 -3.41 14.91
C VAL A 40 -1.04 -4.87 14.47
N SER A 41 -1.44 -5.13 13.22
CA SER A 41 -1.69 -6.48 12.70
C SER A 41 -1.25 -6.66 11.25
N ASN A 42 -1.20 -7.92 10.79
CA ASN A 42 -0.92 -8.26 9.40
C ASN A 42 -2.06 -7.89 8.44
N TYR A 43 -3.26 -7.62 8.95
CA TYR A 43 -4.47 -7.42 8.14
C TYR A 43 -4.38 -6.17 7.25
N TRP A 44 -4.12 -5.01 7.84
CA TRP A 44 -4.07 -3.74 7.11
C TRP A 44 -2.92 -3.68 6.09
N PRO A 45 -1.70 -4.11 6.41
CA PRO A 45 -0.64 -4.18 5.42
C PRO A 45 -0.97 -5.16 4.29
N GLU A 46 -1.59 -6.31 4.59
CA GLU A 46 -2.00 -7.25 3.55
C GLU A 46 -3.02 -6.62 2.58
N LEU A 47 -4.03 -5.93 3.11
CA LEU A 47 -5.01 -5.21 2.30
C LEU A 47 -4.35 -4.10 1.46
N ALA A 48 -3.48 -3.29 2.07
CA ALA A 48 -2.77 -2.23 1.36
C ALA A 48 -1.90 -2.77 0.23
N LEU A 49 -1.16 -3.86 0.47
CA LEU A 49 -0.34 -4.50 -0.56
C LEU A 49 -1.21 -5.08 -1.69
N ASN A 50 -2.33 -5.74 -1.38
CA ASN A 50 -3.26 -6.25 -2.40
C ASN A 50 -3.83 -5.10 -3.26
N TRP A 51 -4.15 -3.97 -2.63
CA TRP A 51 -4.65 -2.78 -3.31
C TRP A 51 -3.59 -2.16 -4.23
N LEU A 52 -2.36 -1.98 -3.72
CA LEU A 52 -1.23 -1.45 -4.49
C LEU A 52 -0.82 -2.35 -5.67
N GLN A 53 -0.98 -3.67 -5.53
CA GLN A 53 -0.70 -4.60 -6.63
C GLN A 53 -1.63 -4.36 -7.83
N LYS A 54 -2.87 -3.89 -7.59
CA LYS A 54 -3.82 -3.53 -8.64
C LYS A 54 -3.61 -2.12 -9.18
N ARG A 55 -3.08 -1.23 -8.35
CA ARG A 55 -2.92 0.21 -8.63
C ARG A 55 -1.49 0.68 -8.36
N PRO A 56 -0.51 0.19 -9.14
CA PRO A 56 0.91 0.51 -8.93
C PRO A 56 1.24 1.99 -9.13
N GLU A 57 0.37 2.76 -9.78
CA GLU A 57 0.50 4.21 -9.97
C GLU A 57 0.48 5.02 -8.66
N TYR A 58 0.00 4.43 -7.57
CA TYR A 58 0.02 5.04 -6.23
C TYR A 58 1.29 4.72 -5.43
N ILE A 59 2.22 3.95 -6.01
CA ILE A 59 3.52 3.68 -5.39
C ILE A 59 4.46 4.84 -5.70
N ASP A 60 4.71 5.69 -4.71
CA ASP A 60 5.73 6.73 -4.74
C ASP A 60 6.91 6.39 -3.80
N SER A 61 7.84 7.33 -3.62
CA SER A 61 8.99 7.13 -2.73
C SER A 61 8.60 6.87 -1.28
N ASP A 62 7.53 7.49 -0.79
CA ASP A 62 7.10 7.39 0.60
C ASP A 62 6.43 6.03 0.84
N VAL A 63 5.56 5.61 -0.08
CA VAL A 63 4.95 4.26 -0.06
C VAL A 63 6.04 3.19 -0.18
N LEU A 64 7.00 3.38 -1.08
CA LEU A 64 8.11 2.43 -1.25
C LEU A 64 8.96 2.31 0.01
N TYR A 65 9.24 3.42 0.70
CA TYR A 65 9.96 3.41 1.97
C TYR A 65 9.25 2.51 3.00
N TRP A 66 7.93 2.64 3.15
CA TRP A 66 7.16 1.83 4.10
C TRP A 66 7.05 0.36 3.69
N ILE A 67 6.98 0.07 2.38
CA ILE A 67 7.10 -1.31 1.88
C ILE A 67 8.45 -1.91 2.29
N GLU A 68 9.54 -1.17 2.14
CA GLU A 68 10.87 -1.64 2.54
C GLU A 68 11.02 -1.83 4.04
N ASP A 69 10.45 -0.95 4.85
CA ASP A 69 10.43 -1.07 6.30
C ASP A 69 9.68 -2.33 6.74
N LEU A 70 8.50 -2.56 6.17
CA LEU A 70 7.70 -3.77 6.39
C LEU A 70 8.47 -5.05 6.08
N ILE A 71 9.27 -5.06 5.00
CA ILE A 71 10.08 -6.22 4.60
C ILE A 71 11.16 -6.54 5.65
N LYS A 72 11.74 -5.50 6.25
CA LYS A 72 12.84 -5.62 7.23
C LYS A 72 12.34 -6.11 8.58
N ASP A 73 11.14 -5.71 9.00
CA ASP A 73 10.60 -6.08 10.31
C ASP A 73 10.00 -7.50 10.34
N LYS A 74 10.87 -8.48 10.64
CA LYS A 74 10.51 -9.89 10.73
C LYS A 74 9.70 -10.24 11.99
N ASN A 75 9.69 -9.37 12.99
CA ASN A 75 9.06 -9.61 14.28
C ASN A 75 7.61 -9.12 14.27
N LYS A 76 7.33 -8.04 13.54
CA LYS A 76 5.99 -7.46 13.42
C LYS A 76 5.15 -8.12 12.32
N TYR A 77 5.75 -8.45 11.17
CA TYR A 77 5.01 -8.92 10.01
C TYR A 77 5.30 -10.38 9.63
N SER A 78 4.24 -11.09 9.25
CA SER A 78 4.28 -12.48 8.83
C SER A 78 5.11 -12.66 7.56
N GLN A 79 5.59 -13.89 7.33
CA GLN A 79 6.33 -14.23 6.11
C GLN A 79 5.50 -14.01 4.85
N LYS A 80 4.18 -14.23 4.90
CA LYS A 80 3.26 -14.03 3.77
C LYS A 80 3.25 -12.56 3.34
N VAL A 81 2.97 -11.66 4.28
CA VAL A 81 2.91 -10.21 4.04
C VAL A 81 4.24 -9.67 3.54
N ARG A 82 5.35 -10.11 4.15
CA ARG A 82 6.70 -9.70 3.70
C ARG A 82 7.03 -10.20 2.29
N HIS A 83 6.63 -11.42 1.93
CA HIS A 83 6.81 -11.90 0.54
C HIS A 83 5.99 -11.11 -0.48
N GLN A 84 4.75 -10.74 -0.15
CA GLN A 84 3.95 -9.86 -1.02
C GLN A 84 4.63 -8.50 -1.20
N ALA A 85 5.12 -7.89 -0.12
CA ALA A 85 5.85 -6.63 -0.19
C ALA A 85 7.12 -6.73 -1.05
N ILE A 86 7.91 -7.81 -0.93
CA ILE A 86 9.08 -8.06 -1.79
C ILE A 86 8.68 -8.11 -3.26
N LYS A 87 7.57 -8.80 -3.58
CA LYS A 87 7.08 -8.91 -4.95
C LYS A 87 6.73 -7.53 -5.52
N ILE A 88 5.92 -6.75 -4.80
CA ILE A 88 5.51 -5.41 -5.22
C ILE A 88 6.72 -4.50 -5.41
N ARG A 89 7.67 -4.50 -4.47
CA ARG A 89 8.92 -3.73 -4.58
C ARG A 89 9.68 -4.08 -5.86
N LYS A 90 9.80 -5.37 -6.16
CA LYS A 90 10.52 -5.86 -7.35
C LYS A 90 9.81 -5.42 -8.63
N ASP A 91 8.50 -5.66 -8.72
CA ASP A 91 7.69 -5.32 -9.89
C ASP A 91 7.75 -3.81 -10.18
N PHE A 92 7.66 -2.97 -9.13
CA PHE A 92 7.79 -1.51 -9.25
C PHE A 92 9.15 -1.08 -9.80
N LEU A 93 10.25 -1.63 -9.25
CA LEU A 93 11.61 -1.29 -9.69
C LEU A 93 11.90 -1.76 -11.12
N GLU A 94 11.36 -2.91 -11.54
CA GLU A 94 11.46 -3.40 -12.92
C GLU A 94 10.73 -2.45 -13.88
N ILE A 95 9.50 -2.03 -13.54
CA ILE A 95 8.74 -1.06 -14.34
C ILE A 95 9.48 0.28 -14.43
N ALA A 96 10.00 0.80 -13.32
CA ALA A 96 10.76 2.05 -13.31
C ALA A 96 12.02 1.97 -14.19
N THR A 97 12.70 0.83 -14.17
CA THR A 97 13.89 0.57 -15.00
C THR A 97 13.54 0.47 -16.49
N LEU A 98 12.43 -0.19 -16.84
CA LEU A 98 11.95 -0.32 -18.22
C LEU A 98 11.43 1.00 -18.79
N LYS A 99 10.84 1.86 -17.94
CA LYS A 99 10.29 3.15 -18.35
C LYS A 99 11.33 4.24 -18.59
N ARG A 100 12.62 4.01 -18.27
CA ARG A 100 13.78 4.90 -18.49
C ARG A 100 13.38 6.31 -18.96
N ILE A 101 12.86 7.08 -18.00
CA ILE A 101 12.95 8.55 -17.96
C ILE A 101 14.42 8.88 -17.72
#